data_AF-A0A957YM30-F1
#
_entry.id   AF-A0A957YM30-F1
#
_cell.length_a   1.000
_cell.length_b   1.000
_cell.length_c   1.000
_cell.angle_alpha   90.00
_cell.angle_beta   90.00
_cell.angle_gamma   90.00
#
_symmetry.space_group_name_H-M   'P 1'
#
loop_
_entity.id
_entity.type
_entity.pdbx_description
1 polymer ?
#
loop_
_entity_poly.entity_id
_entity_poly.type
_entity_poly.pdbx_seq_one_letter_code
_entity_poly.pdbx_strand_id
1 'polypeptide(L)'
;PDEYADGEHWDDVDYLLPAAVVRVRVDLLYQTASKEYIDFLRAEGGADGATLGALWDDDKSPPERMATARAALIDVAYLPLVY
;
A
#
# COMPACT_ATOMS: atom_id res chain seq x y z
N PRO A 1 -17.24 13.05 -13.49
CA PRO A 1 -17.20 11.82 -12.69
C PRO A 1 -16.55 10.75 -13.55
N ASP A 2 -15.31 10.42 -13.24
CA ASP A 2 -14.54 9.46 -14.02
C ASP A 2 -15.14 8.08 -13.73
N GLU A 3 -15.98 7.64 -14.66
CA GLU A 3 -16.57 6.30 -14.69
C GLU A 3 -15.44 5.35 -15.09
N TYR A 4 -15.05 4.45 -14.19
CA TYR A 4 -14.06 3.42 -14.49
C TYR A 4 -14.54 2.62 -15.70
N ALA A 5 -13.73 2.62 -16.77
CA ALA A 5 -14.05 1.85 -17.96
C ALA A 5 -14.13 0.35 -17.59
N ASP A 6 -15.19 -0.29 -18.06
CA ASP A 6 -15.33 -1.74 -18.22
C ASP A 6 -15.02 -2.62 -16.98
N GLY A 7 -15.45 -2.21 -15.79
CA GLY A 7 -15.50 -3.08 -14.60
C GLY A 7 -14.23 -3.11 -13.75
N GLU A 8 -13.33 -2.15 -13.96
CA GLU A 8 -12.20 -1.94 -13.04
C GLU A 8 -12.69 -1.25 -11.74
N HIS A 9 -12.08 -1.65 -10.61
CA HIS A 9 -12.42 -1.15 -9.26
C HIS A 9 -11.16 -0.66 -8.52
N TRP A 10 -10.11 -0.33 -9.26
CA TRP A 10 -8.84 0.16 -8.71
C TRP A 10 -8.46 1.49 -9.38
N ASP A 11 -7.69 2.28 -8.64
CA ASP A 11 -7.06 3.51 -9.12
C ASP A 11 -5.59 3.26 -9.45
N ASP A 12 -5.10 3.87 -10.53
CA ASP A 12 -3.68 3.93 -10.85
C ASP A 12 -3.04 5.18 -10.22
N VAL A 13 -1.82 5.02 -9.67
CA VAL A 13 -1.04 6.12 -9.08
C VAL A 13 0.36 6.14 -9.68
N ASP A 14 0.67 7.25 -10.35
CA ASP A 14 1.98 7.48 -10.94
C ASP A 14 2.97 8.13 -9.96
N TYR A 15 4.19 7.59 -9.92
CA TYR A 15 5.31 8.13 -9.14
C TYR A 15 6.43 8.59 -10.06
N LEU A 16 6.73 9.89 -10.06
CA LEU A 16 7.88 10.43 -10.78
C LEU A 16 9.18 10.04 -10.06
N LEU A 17 10.02 9.26 -10.73
CA LEU A 17 11.31 8.82 -10.22
C LEU A 17 12.43 9.74 -10.73
N PRO A 18 13.46 10.04 -9.91
CA PRO A 18 14.66 10.70 -10.40
C PRO A 18 15.32 9.91 -11.53
N ALA A 19 15.90 10.60 -12.52
CA ALA A 19 16.53 9.97 -13.68
C ALA A 19 17.68 9.00 -13.34
N ALA A 20 18.29 9.15 -12.16
CA ALA A 20 19.37 8.30 -11.69
C ALA A 20 18.91 6.99 -11.01
N VAL A 21 17.60 6.72 -10.89
CA VAL A 21 17.09 5.49 -10.28
C VAL A 21 17.37 4.31 -11.18
N VAL A 22 18.12 3.33 -10.68
CA VAL A 22 18.45 2.09 -11.40
C VAL A 22 17.59 0.90 -11.00
N ARG A 23 16.79 1.03 -9.93
CA ARG A 23 15.97 -0.05 -9.39
C ARG A 23 14.82 0.48 -8.54
N VAL A 24 13.68 -0.17 -8.66
CA VAL A 24 12.50 0.06 -7.83
C VAL A 24 12.15 -1.24 -7.10
N ARG A 25 11.74 -1.10 -5.84
CA ARG A 25 11.08 -2.15 -5.07
C ARG A 25 9.79 -1.58 -4.51
N VAL A 26 8.69 -2.27 -4.73
CA VAL A 26 7.39 -1.95 -4.14
C VAL A 26 7.01 -3.10 -3.23
N ASP A 27 6.66 -2.80 -1.99
CA ASP A 27 6.09 -3.75 -1.04
C ASP A 27 4.61 -3.41 -0.84
N LEU A 28 3.72 -4.36 -1.12
CA LEU A 28 2.30 -4.25 -0.78
C LEU A 28 2.13 -4.71 0.67
N LEU A 29 1.65 -3.80 1.51
CA LEU A 29 1.40 -4.06 2.92
C LEU A 29 -0.10 -4.19 3.17
N TYR A 30 -0.48 -5.11 4.04
CA TYR A 30 -1.84 -5.28 4.52
C TYR A 30 -1.89 -5.12 6.02
N GLN A 31 -2.95 -4.48 6.48
CA GLN A 31 -3.26 -4.28 7.87
C GLN A 31 -4.67 -4.80 8.12
N THR A 32 -4.82 -5.66 9.13
CA THR A 32 -6.13 -6.25 9.46
C THR A 32 -7.12 -5.20 9.96
N ALA A 33 -6.63 -4.20 10.71
CA ALA A 33 -7.45 -3.10 11.19
C ALA A 33 -6.65 -1.78 11.17
N SER A 34 -7.25 -0.72 10.65
CA SER A 34 -6.63 0.61 10.68
C SER A 34 -6.79 1.26 12.05
N LYS A 35 -5.91 2.23 12.35
CA LYS A 35 -6.02 3.03 13.57
C LYS A 35 -7.36 3.78 13.61
N GLU A 36 -7.75 4.36 12.49
CA GLU A 36 -8.96 5.18 12.36
C GLU A 36 -10.21 4.34 12.64
N TYR A 37 -10.25 3.09 12.15
CA TYR A 37 -11.36 2.19 12.41
C TYR A 37 -11.42 1.78 13.90
N ILE A 38 -10.28 1.51 14.52
CA ILE A 38 -10.22 1.20 15.96
C ILE A 38 -10.62 2.40 16.82
N ASP A 39 -10.17 3.60 16.47
CA ASP A 39 -10.54 4.82 17.19
C ASP A 39 -12.04 5.10 17.05
N PHE A 40 -12.61 4.89 15.86
CA PHE A 40 -14.05 4.96 15.64
C PHE A 40 -14.81 3.96 16.53
N LEU A 41 -14.41 2.69 16.52
CA LEU A 41 -15.05 1.67 17.35
C LEU A 41 -14.87 1.93 18.84
N ARG A 42 -13.72 2.45 19.27
CA ARG A 42 -13.50 2.84 20.68
C ARG A 42 -14.50 3.92 21.12
N ALA A 43 -14.84 4.86 20.24
CA ALA A 43 -15.79 5.92 20.54
C ALA A 43 -17.25 5.45 20.45
N GLU A 44 -17.61 4.71 19.40
CA GLU A 44 -19.01 4.43 19.03
C GLU A 44 -19.45 2.98 19.29
N GLY A 45 -18.52 2.08 19.59
CA GLY A 45 -18.74 0.63 19.70
C GLY A 45 -19.08 0.13 21.11
N GLY A 46 -19.33 1.02 22.06
CA GLY A 46 -19.71 0.65 23.43
C GLY A 46 -18.65 -0.19 24.16
N ALA A 47 -19.10 -1.21 24.90
CA ALA A 47 -18.20 -2.05 25.71
C ALA A 47 -17.22 -2.87 24.86
N ASP A 48 -17.68 -3.38 23.71
CA ASP A 48 -16.84 -4.16 22.79
C ASP A 48 -15.81 -3.25 22.09
N GLY A 49 -16.24 -2.04 21.72
CA GLY A 49 -15.35 -1.00 21.19
C GLY A 49 -14.26 -0.58 22.19
N ALA A 50 -14.62 -0.38 23.45
CA ALA A 50 -13.66 -0.10 24.52
C ALA A 50 -12.65 -1.25 24.69
N THR A 51 -13.13 -2.51 24.60
CA THR A 51 -12.27 -3.70 24.67
C THR A 51 -11.30 -3.77 23.49
N LEU A 52 -11.77 -3.57 22.26
CA LEU A 52 -10.93 -3.50 21.06
C LEU A 52 -9.89 -2.37 21.15
N GLY A 53 -10.29 -1.22 21.69
CA GLY A 53 -9.36 -0.14 21.98
C GLY A 53 -8.27 -0.55 22.97
N ALA A 54 -8.62 -1.16 24.09
CA ALA A 54 -7.64 -1.62 25.06
C ALA A 54 -6.67 -2.66 24.46
N LEU A 55 -7.18 -3.59 23.64
CA LEU A 55 -6.34 -4.56 22.92
C LEU A 55 -5.37 -3.88 21.96
N TRP A 56 -5.82 -2.87 21.21
CA TRP A 56 -4.96 -2.10 20.32
C TRP A 56 -3.82 -1.37 21.02
N ASP A 57 -4.04 -0.92 22.26
CA ASP A 57 -2.98 -0.23 23.00
C ASP A 57 -1.84 -1.19 23.38
N ASP A 58 -2.16 -2.48 23.59
CA ASP A 58 -1.21 -3.57 23.87
C ASP A 58 -0.54 -4.12 22.58
N ASP A 59 -1.35 -4.61 21.64
CA ASP A 59 -0.91 -5.16 20.37
C ASP A 59 -1.71 -4.57 19.20
N LYS A 60 -1.03 -3.71 18.44
CA LYS A 60 -1.65 -3.05 17.28
C LYS A 60 -1.73 -4.04 16.13
N SER A 61 -2.37 -3.64 15.03
CA SER A 61 -2.22 -4.35 13.77
C SER A 61 -1.01 -3.76 13.02
N PRO A 62 0.23 -4.25 13.18
CA PRO A 62 1.33 -3.77 12.35
C PRO A 62 1.05 -4.14 10.88
N PRO A 63 1.53 -3.34 9.92
CA PRO A 63 1.41 -3.68 8.52
C PRO A 63 2.27 -4.89 8.19
N GLU A 64 1.65 -5.91 7.60
CA GLU A 64 2.32 -7.14 7.17
C GLU A 64 2.51 -7.15 5.66
N ARG A 65 3.67 -7.64 5.20
CA ARG A 65 3.98 -7.66 3.78
C ARG A 65 3.24 -8.78 3.08
N MET A 66 2.31 -8.43 2.18
CA MET A 66 1.62 -9.40 1.33
C MET A 66 2.46 -9.78 0.11
N ALA A 67 3.06 -8.79 -0.55
CA ALA A 67 3.78 -9.00 -1.80
C ALA A 67 4.94 -8.02 -1.96
N THR A 68 5.90 -8.41 -2.81
CA THR A 68 6.98 -7.53 -3.25
C THR A 68 7.11 -7.63 -4.76
N ALA A 69 7.13 -6.47 -5.43
CA ALA A 69 7.55 -6.34 -6.83
C ALA A 69 8.92 -5.66 -6.90
N ARG A 70 9.73 -6.05 -7.89
CA ARG A 70 11.04 -5.43 -8.17
C ARG A 70 11.17 -5.21 -9.67
N ALA A 71 11.66 -4.05 -10.03
CA ALA A 71 12.04 -3.72 -11.40
C ALA A 71 13.45 -3.14 -11.43
N ALA A 72 14.29 -3.63 -12.33
CA ALA A 72 15.50 -2.92 -12.72
C ALA A 72 15.10 -1.88 -13.78
N LEU A 73 15.44 -0.62 -13.55
CA LEU A 73 15.28 0.40 -14.56
C LEU A 73 16.58 0.41 -15.37
N ILE A 74 16.60 -0.40 -16.43
CA ILE A 74 17.68 -0.34 -17.40
C ILE A 74 17.41 0.91 -18.22
N ASP A 75 18.38 1.82 -18.27
CA ASP A 75 18.33 2.93 -19.20
C ASP A 75 18.25 2.35 -20.62
N VAL A 76 17.10 2.52 -21.29
CA VAL A 76 16.84 1.99 -22.65
C VAL A 76 17.82 2.60 -23.67
N ALA A 77 18.66 3.56 -23.27
CA ALA A 77 19.70 4.17 -24.09
C ALA A 77 20.87 3.24 -24.49
N TYR A 78 21.06 2.08 -23.85
CA TYR A 78 22.14 1.14 -24.19
C TYR A 78 21.62 -0.27 -24.51
N LEU A 79 20.89 -0.40 -25.62
CA LEU A 79 20.91 -1.65 -26.38
C LEU A 79 22.08 -1.55 -27.37
N PRO A 80 23.15 -2.37 -27.27
CA PRO A 80 24.16 -2.39 -28.32
C PRO A 80 23.48 -2.88 -29.61
N LEU A 81 23.46 -2.02 -30.62
CA LEU A 81 23.12 -2.44 -31.98
C LEU A 81 24.17 -3.48 -32.40
N VAL A 82 23.77 -4.74 -32.42
CA VAL A 82 24.54 -5.80 -33.04
C VAL A 82 24.44 -5.57 -34.56
N TYR A 83 25.57 -5.24 -35.18
CA TYR A 83 25.73 -5.25 -36.64
C TYR A 83 26.02 -6.68 -37.12
#